data_AF-A0A1X2G6P7-F1
#
_entry.id   AF-A0A1X2G6P7-F1
#
_cell.length_a   1.000
_cell.length_b   1.000
_cell.length_c   1.000
_cell.angle_alpha   90.00
_cell.angle_beta   90.00
_cell.angle_gamma   90.00
#
_symmetry.space_group_name_H-M   'P 1'
#
loop_
_entity.id
_entity.type
_entity.pdbx_description
1 polymer ?
#
loop_
_entity_poly.entity_id
_entity_poly.type
_entity_poly.pdbx_seq_one_letter_code
_entity_poly.pdbx_strand_id
1 'polypeptide(L)'
;VCVNLVQANTNDDLFRVNQALLSGQTVSSMYKLKDITDEDGGFFCFGDLSIRVEGEYRLKFTLFEIVSAGVVHLICVYSDVFKVYNMKSMPPLLDATFLSRSFSDQGVRIRIRKEHRVQV
;
A
#
# COMPACT_ATOMS: atom_id res chain seq x y z
N VAL A 1 -11.23 0.47 -0.93
CA VAL A 1 -10.42 0.77 0.28
C VAL A 1 -9.61 2.03 0.02
N CYS A 2 -9.59 2.94 0.99
CA CYS A 2 -8.71 4.11 0.99
C CYS A 2 -7.55 3.87 1.96
N VAL A 3 -6.38 4.42 1.66
CA VAL A 3 -5.23 4.39 2.56
C VAL A 3 -4.87 5.79 3.02
N ASN A 4 -4.58 5.94 4.31
CA ASN A 4 -4.08 7.17 4.91
C ASN A 4 -2.84 6.90 5.76
N LEU A 5 -2.07 7.95 6.06
CA LEU A 5 -0.89 7.88 6.92
C LEU A 5 -1.26 8.29 8.36
N VAL A 6 -0.83 7.50 9.34
CA VAL A 6 -1.07 7.78 10.76
C VAL A 6 0.23 7.71 11.57
N GLN A 7 0.22 8.29 12.77
CA GLN A 7 1.34 8.19 13.70
C GLN A 7 1.61 6.74 14.12
N ALA A 8 2.88 6.35 14.21
CA ALA A 8 3.29 4.98 14.52
C ALA A 8 2.76 4.45 15.88
N ASN A 9 2.69 5.34 16.88
CA ASN A 9 2.41 4.98 18.27
C ASN A 9 0.94 5.20 18.67
N THR A 10 0.31 6.27 18.18
CA THR A 10 -1.04 6.67 18.61
C THR A 10 -2.13 6.28 17.62
N ASN A 11 -1.76 5.94 16.37
CA ASN A 11 -2.70 5.79 15.23
C ASN A 11 -3.50 7.06 14.91
N ASP A 12 -3.08 8.23 15.42
CA ASP A 12 -3.73 9.49 15.09
C ASP A 12 -3.49 9.84 13.63
N ASP A 13 -4.55 10.27 12.96
CA ASP A 13 -4.48 10.73 11.59
C ASP A 13 -3.55 11.95 11.47
N LEU A 14 -2.62 11.88 10.51
CA LEU A 14 -1.63 12.94 10.29
C LEU A 14 -2.16 13.98 9.31
N PHE A 15 -2.88 14.97 9.84
CA PHE A 15 -3.29 16.14 9.08
C PHE A 15 -2.24 17.25 9.21
N ARG A 16 -1.35 17.38 8.23
CA ARG A 16 -0.57 18.62 8.08
C ARG A 16 -1.38 19.60 7.25
N VAL A 17 -1.75 20.73 7.87
CA VAL A 17 -2.74 21.73 7.39
C VAL A 17 -2.53 22.20 5.95
N ASN A 18 -1.37 21.99 5.30
CA ASN A 18 -1.14 22.39 3.91
C ASN A 18 -0.34 21.39 3.06
N GLN A 19 -0.16 20.14 3.49
CA GLN A 19 0.64 19.16 2.72
C GLN A 19 0.06 17.74 2.83
N ALA A 20 -0.36 17.19 1.69
CA ALA A 20 -0.62 15.75 1.57
C ALA A 20 0.71 15.00 1.76
N LEU A 21 0.87 14.36 2.92
CA LEU A 21 2.05 13.56 3.27
C LEU A 21 2.17 12.32 2.38
N LEU A 22 1.03 11.74 2.02
CA LEU A 22 0.88 10.59 1.14
C LEU A 22 0.49 11.06 -0.27
N SER A 23 1.04 10.42 -1.30
CA SER A 23 0.76 10.70 -2.70
C SER A 23 0.80 9.42 -3.54
N GLY A 24 0.22 9.46 -4.74
CA GLY A 24 0.07 8.30 -5.62
C GLY A 24 -1.35 7.72 -5.57
N GLN A 25 -1.45 6.40 -5.69
CA GLN A 25 -2.68 5.62 -5.61
C GLN A 25 -3.13 5.46 -4.14
N THR A 26 -3.87 6.43 -3.60
CA THR A 26 -4.40 6.37 -2.22
C THR A 26 -5.74 5.63 -2.09
N VAL A 27 -6.28 5.14 -3.20
CA VAL A 27 -7.54 4.38 -3.24
C VAL A 27 -7.34 3.14 -4.12
N SER A 28 -7.89 2.01 -3.66
CA SER A 28 -7.86 0.74 -4.36
C SER A 28 -9.27 0.13 -4.39
N SER A 29 -9.68 -0.30 -5.58
CA SER A 29 -10.85 -1.16 -5.76
C SER A 29 -10.51 -2.60 -5.40
N MET A 30 -11.53 -3.43 -5.20
CA MET A 30 -11.32 -4.86 -4.96
C MET A 30 -10.90 -5.54 -6.28
N TYR A 31 -9.80 -6.29 -6.22
CA TYR A 31 -9.38 -7.23 -7.25
C TYR A 31 -9.80 -8.62 -6.82
N LYS A 32 -10.42 -9.37 -7.74
CA LYS A 32 -10.59 -10.82 -7.58
C LYS A 32 -9.31 -11.47 -8.11
N LEU A 33 -8.50 -12.06 -7.23
CA LEU A 33 -7.22 -12.67 -7.56
C LEU A 33 -7.12 -14.02 -6.88
N LYS A 34 -6.26 -14.88 -7.40
CA LYS A 34 -5.80 -16.09 -6.74
C LYS A 34 -4.62 -15.82 -5.83
N ASP A 35 -4.67 -16.37 -4.63
CA ASP A 35 -3.61 -16.24 -3.64
C ASP A 35 -2.48 -17.27 -3.85
N ILE A 36 -1.60 -17.42 -2.85
CA ILE A 36 -0.49 -18.39 -2.91
C ILE A 36 -0.93 -19.86 -2.83
N THR A 37 -2.17 -20.12 -2.44
CA THR A 37 -2.79 -21.44 -2.38
C THR A 37 -3.69 -21.74 -3.58
N ASP A 38 -3.68 -20.87 -4.60
CA ASP A 38 -4.53 -20.93 -5.80
C ASP A 38 -6.04 -20.73 -5.51
N GLU A 39 -6.39 -20.18 -4.35
CA GLU A 39 -7.77 -19.88 -3.97
C GLU A 39 -8.17 -18.45 -4.36
N ASP A 40 -9.39 -18.28 -4.86
CA ASP A 40 -9.96 -16.98 -5.21
C ASP A 40 -10.23 -16.14 -3.94
N GLY A 41 -9.71 -14.90 -3.92
CA GLY A 41 -9.91 -13.94 -2.84
C GLY A 41 -10.13 -12.51 -3.33
N GLY A 42 -10.60 -11.66 -2.41
CA GLY A 42 -10.75 -10.22 -2.63
C GLY A 42 -9.55 -9.45 -2.07
N PHE A 43 -8.78 -8.80 -2.94
CA PHE A 43 -7.55 -8.09 -2.57
C PHE A 43 -7.63 -6.61 -2.92
N PHE A 44 -7.02 -5.77 -2.10
CA PHE A 44 -6.87 -4.33 -2.34
C PHE A 44 -5.39 -4.01 -2.44
N CYS A 45 -4.91 -3.74 -3.65
CA CYS A 45 -3.50 -3.55 -3.93
C CYS A 45 -3.16 -2.06 -4.07
N PHE A 46 -2.00 -1.67 -3.52
CA PHE A 46 -1.49 -0.31 -3.57
C PHE A 46 -0.07 -0.33 -4.15
N GLY A 47 0.03 -0.27 -5.48
CA GLY A 47 1.30 -0.43 -6.21
C GLY A 47 2.10 0.86 -6.38
N ASP A 48 1.51 2.01 -6.04
CA ASP A 48 2.08 3.33 -6.24
C ASP A 48 1.75 4.23 -5.03
N LEU A 49 2.52 4.09 -3.94
CA LEU A 49 2.43 4.93 -2.77
C LEU A 49 3.77 5.63 -2.52
N SER A 50 3.72 6.93 -2.23
CA SER A 50 4.89 7.74 -1.92
C SER A 50 4.64 8.67 -0.75
N ILE A 51 5.58 8.72 0.19
CA ILE A 51 5.54 9.57 1.38
C ILE A 51 6.70 10.56 1.31
N ARG A 52 6.40 11.84 1.56
CA ARG A 52 7.35 12.94 1.31
C ARG A 52 8.23 13.29 2.51
N VAL A 53 7.83 12.90 3.71
CA VAL A 53 8.45 13.35 4.95
C VAL A 53 9.03 12.15 5.70
N GLU A 54 10.32 12.24 6.04
CA GLU A 54 11.02 11.25 6.88
C GLU A 54 10.28 11.07 8.23
N GLY A 55 10.31 9.85 8.74
CA GLY A 55 9.68 9.51 10.01
C GLY A 55 9.24 8.06 10.09
N GLU A 56 8.56 7.73 11.17
CA GLU A 56 7.97 6.41 11.41
C GLU A 56 6.45 6.52 11.44
N TYR A 57 5.80 5.66 10.67
CA TYR A 57 4.37 5.75 10.40
C TYR A 57 3.73 4.37 10.33
N ARG A 58 2.40 4.37 10.31
CA ARG A 58 1.58 3.24 9.87
C ARG A 58 0.67 3.69 8.72
N LEU A 59 0.28 2.74 7.88
CA LEU A 59 -0.80 2.92 6.92
C LEU A 59 -2.12 2.48 7.55
N LYS A 60 -3.13 3.34 7.48
CA LYS A 60 -4.51 3.04 7.87
C LYS A 60 -5.31 2.73 6.62
N PHE A 61 -5.74 1.49 6.47
CA PHE A 61 -6.59 1.04 5.38
C PHE A 61 -8.04 1.07 5.84
N THR A 62 -8.88 1.81 5.12
CA THR A 62 -10.29 1.98 5.46
C THR A 62 -11.16 1.42 4.34
N LEU A 63 -12.02 0.45 4.68
CA LEU A 63 -12.98 -0.13 3.77
C LEU A 63 -14.26 0.70 3.76
N PHE A 64 -14.72 1.00 2.56
CA PHE A 64 -15.97 1.70 2.31
C PHE A 64 -16.85 0.86 1.39
N GLU A 65 -18.15 0.93 1.62
CA GLU A 65 -19.18 0.38 0.75
C GLU A 65 -19.94 1.52 0.08
N ILE A 66 -20.18 1.38 -1.22
CA ILE A 66 -21.01 2.32 -1.98
C ILE A 66 -22.43 1.75 -1.99
N VAL A 67 -23.35 2.49 -1.38
CA VAL A 67 -24.78 2.15 -1.31
C VAL A 67 -25.59 3.25 -1.98
N SER A 68 -26.89 3.03 -2.20
CA SER A 68 -27.77 4.02 -2.83
C SER A 68 -27.80 5.38 -2.12
N ALA A 69 -27.65 5.39 -0.80
CA ALA A 69 -27.62 6.59 0.03
C ALA A 69 -26.25 7.29 0.10
N GLY A 70 -25.21 6.74 -0.53
CA GLY A 70 -23.86 7.33 -0.54
C GLY A 70 -22.76 6.31 -0.20
N VAL A 71 -21.82 6.72 0.66
CA VAL A 71 -20.65 5.92 1.03
C VAL A 71 -20.66 5.63 2.53
N VAL A 72 -20.58 4.36 2.89
CA VAL A 72 -20.58 3.90 4.28
C VAL A 72 -19.19 3.42 4.67
N HIS A 73 -18.67 3.93 5.78
CA HIS A 73 -17.47 3.39 6.41
C HIS A 73 -17.80 2.05 7.07
N LEU A 74 -17.05 0.99 6.73
CA LEU A 74 -17.24 -0.33 7.33
C LEU A 74 -16.24 -0.60 8.44
N ILE A 75 -14.95 -0.71 8.09
CA ILE A 75 -13.89 -1.11 9.01
C ILE A 75 -12.56 -0.46 8.61
N CYS A 76 -11.64 -0.34 9.56
CA CYS A 76 -10.26 0.02 9.28
C CYS A 76 -9.27 -0.97 9.91
N VAL A 77 -8.11 -1.12 9.28
CA VAL A 77 -6.97 -1.90 9.77
C VAL A 77 -5.69 -1.09 9.58
N TYR A 78 -4.69 -1.38 10.42
CA TYR A 78 -3.41 -0.68 10.40
C TYR A 78 -2.29 -1.63 9.96
N SER A 79 -1.36 -1.13 9.16
CA SER A 79 -0.11 -1.85 8.88
C SER A 79 0.77 -1.92 10.13
N ASP A 80 1.82 -2.72 10.04
CA ASP A 80 2.99 -2.58 10.90
C ASP A 80 3.63 -1.20 10.75
N VAL A 81 4.43 -0.82 11.74
CA VAL A 81 5.22 0.41 11.70
C VAL A 81 6.31 0.27 10.63
N PHE A 82 6.46 1.29 9.79
CA PHE A 82 7.54 1.36 8.82
C PHE A 82 8.21 2.74 8.85
N LYS A 83 9.46 2.77 8.38
CA LYS A 83 10.28 3.97 8.37
C LYS A 83 10.39 4.53 6.96
N VAL A 84 10.16 5.84 6.84
CA VAL A 84 10.46 6.62 5.64
C VAL A 84 11.85 7.19 5.81
N TYR A 85 12.79 6.73 4.97
CA TYR A 85 14.19 7.14 5.02
C TYR A 85 14.42 8.40 4.17
N ASN A 86 15.47 9.15 4.51
CA ASN A 86 16.05 10.08 3.55
C ASN A 86 16.95 9.34 2.53
N MET A 87 17.32 10.04 1.47
CA MET A 87 18.14 9.48 0.38
C MET A 87 19.50 8.91 0.83
N LYS A 88 20.07 9.40 1.93
CA LYS A 88 21.40 8.97 2.42
C LYS A 88 21.32 7.74 3.32
N SER A 89 20.22 7.56 4.03
CA SER A 89 20.00 6.45 4.97
C SER A 89 19.14 5.33 4.40
N MET A 90 18.74 5.44 3.12
CA MET A 90 17.85 4.48 2.48
C MET A 90 18.53 3.11 2.39
N PRO A 91 17.90 2.04 2.89
CA PRO A 91 18.41 0.69 2.72
C PRO A 91 18.36 0.28 1.24
N PRO A 92 19.08 -0.80 0.86
CA PRO A 92 18.88 -1.42 -0.45
C PRO A 92 17.39 -1.68 -0.70
N LEU A 93 16.97 -1.41 -1.93
CA LEU A 93 15.59 -1.63 -2.32
C LEU A 93 15.28 -3.13 -2.26
N LEU A 94 14.15 -3.45 -1.66
CA LEU A 94 13.67 -4.82 -1.57
C LEU A 94 13.22 -5.30 -2.96
N ASP A 95 13.53 -6.56 -3.25
CA ASP A 95 12.98 -7.23 -4.42
C ASP A 95 11.48 -7.46 -4.25
N ALA A 96 10.79 -7.59 -5.39
CA ALA A 96 9.38 -7.94 -5.37
C ALA A 96 9.18 -9.27 -4.64
N THR A 97 8.13 -9.38 -3.82
CA THR A 97 7.76 -10.65 -3.20
C THR A 97 7.13 -11.59 -4.22
N PHE A 98 7.05 -12.88 -3.91
CA PHE A 98 6.31 -13.84 -4.74
C PHE A 98 4.85 -13.40 -4.96
N LEU A 99 4.18 -12.96 -3.88
CA LEU A 99 2.80 -12.47 -3.96
C LEU A 99 2.67 -11.25 -4.88
N SER A 100 3.62 -10.31 -4.81
CA SER A 100 3.64 -9.13 -5.68
C SER A 100 3.77 -9.50 -7.17
N ARG A 101 4.64 -10.47 -7.48
CA ARG A 101 4.79 -10.99 -8.85
C ARG A 101 3.53 -11.71 -9.31
N SER A 102 3.00 -12.63 -8.52
CA SER A 102 1.76 -13.36 -8.83
C SER A 102 0.59 -12.41 -9.10
N PHE A 103 0.39 -11.39 -8.27
CA PHE A 103 -0.66 -10.40 -8.49
C PHE A 103 -0.40 -9.53 -9.73
N SER A 104 0.86 -9.21 -10.03
CA SER A 104 1.22 -8.54 -11.28
C SER A 104 0.90 -9.37 -12.51
N ASP A 105 1.19 -10.68 -12.49
CA ASP A 105 0.90 -11.61 -13.59
C ASP A 105 -0.62 -11.79 -13.79
N GLN A 106 -1.40 -11.60 -12.72
CA GLN A 106 -2.88 -11.58 -12.75
C GLN A 106 -3.46 -10.20 -13.15
N GLY A 107 -2.63 -9.24 -13.55
CA GLY A 107 -3.06 -7.96 -14.11
C GLY A 107 -3.14 -6.79 -13.13
N VAL A 108 -2.71 -6.96 -11.87
CA VAL A 108 -2.58 -5.83 -10.95
C VAL A 108 -1.40 -4.95 -11.36
N ARG A 109 -1.60 -3.62 -11.36
CA ARG A 109 -0.56 -2.65 -11.75
C ARG A 109 0.49 -2.45 -10.64
N ILE A 110 1.32 -3.45 -10.41
CA ILE A 110 2.46 -3.39 -9.48
C ILE A 110 3.75 -3.24 -10.31
N ARG A 111 4.61 -2.28 -9.94
CA ARG A 111 5.90 -2.10 -10.63
C ARG A 111 6.88 -3.18 -10.18
N ILE A 112 7.08 -4.20 -11.01
CA ILE A 112 8.10 -5.23 -10.79
C ILE A 112 9.40 -4.80 -11.45
N ARG A 113 10.45 -4.60 -10.64
CA ARG A 113 11.81 -4.41 -11.16
C ARG A 113 12.36 -5.78 -11.59
N LYS A 114 12.80 -5.90 -12.84
CA LYS A 114 13.49 -7.10 -13.31
C LYS A 114 14.92 -7.10 -12.75
N GLU A 115 15.32 -8.18 -12.10
CA GLU A 115 16.74 -8.45 -11.85
C GLU A 115 17.46 -8.63 -13.19
N HIS A 116 18.65 -8.02 -13.34
CA HIS A 116 19.59 -8.49 -14.35
C HIS A 116 20.13 -9.83 -13.85
N ARG A 117 19.66 -10.93 -14.46
CA ARG A 117 20.31 -12.24 -14.26
C ARG A 117 21.77 -12.09 -14.66
N VAL A 118 22.68 -12.17 -13.70
CA VAL A 118 24.09 -12.40 -14.01
C VAL A 118 24.13 -13.82 -14.60
N GLN A 119 24.26 -13.91 -15.92
CA GLN A 119 24.65 -15.15 -16.57
C GLN A 119 26.08 -15.45 -16.08
N VAL A 120 26.19 -16.51 -15.28
CA VAL A 120 27.46 -17.18 -15.02
C VAL A 120 27.76 -18.11 -16.19
#